data_AF-A0A7X8NXZ1-F1
#
_entry.id   AF-A0A7X8NXZ1-F1
#
_cell.length_a   1.000
_cell.length_b   1.000
_cell.length_c   1.000
_cell.angle_alpha   90.00
_cell.angle_beta   90.00
_cell.angle_gamma   90.00
#
_symmetry.space_group_name_H-M   'P 1'
#
loop_
_entity.id
_entity.type
_entity.pdbx_description
1 polymer ?
#
loop_
_entity_poly.entity_id
_entity_poly.type
_entity_poly.pdbx_seq_one_letter_code
_entity_poly.pdbx_strand_id
1 'polypeptide(L)'
;MDRTDRRTLIETSQRVALADSRFLAHVRDGDALRDQQRWPEAAAAYESALRLHPWERSYWVQLGHMAKEQEDFPKAEIAYRTACALGAPGHDVVEHLRFVMQRQGADEHRWPVRFYRNSDGPGDVPAYPDVALFGRLLWNVGGMSDADMLLLLRDCPTLDGLVVTMCADSRFERANRPWLELIEEHEL
;
A
#
# COMPACT_ATOMS: atom_id res chain seq x y z
N MET A 1 -19.90 9.08 -18.38
CA MET A 1 -18.95 9.40 -17.31
C MET A 1 -18.08 8.17 -17.16
N ASP A 2 -16.85 8.21 -17.67
CA ASP A 2 -15.90 7.11 -17.51
C ASP A 2 -15.56 7.05 -16.02
N ARG A 3 -16.09 6.04 -15.32
CA ARG A 3 -15.89 5.89 -13.88
C ARG A 3 -14.54 5.20 -13.75
N THR A 4 -13.48 5.96 -13.48
CA THR A 4 -12.15 5.40 -13.25
C THR A 4 -12.24 4.41 -12.08
N ASP A 5 -12.25 3.13 -12.38
CA ASP A 5 -12.25 2.05 -11.40
C ASP A 5 -10.83 1.71 -10.96
N ARG A 6 -10.72 0.96 -9.85
CA ARG A 6 -9.44 0.57 -9.26
C ARG A 6 -8.56 -0.18 -10.27
N ARG A 7 -9.14 -1.07 -11.07
CA ARG A 7 -8.42 -1.78 -12.13
C ARG A 7 -7.78 -0.78 -13.09
N THR A 8 -8.53 0.18 -13.60
CA THR A 8 -8.04 1.17 -14.56
C THR A 8 -6.88 1.97 -13.98
N LEU A 9 -6.94 2.33 -12.68
CA LEU A 9 -5.82 2.99 -11.99
C LEU A 9 -4.56 2.12 -11.99
N ILE A 10 -4.69 0.82 -11.72
CA ILE A 10 -3.58 -0.13 -11.71
C ILE A 10 -3.04 -0.37 -13.12
N GLU A 11 -3.89 -0.70 -14.08
CA GLU A 11 -3.49 -1.10 -15.43
C GLU A 11 -2.90 0.06 -16.23
N THR A 12 -3.37 1.29 -15.99
CA THR A 12 -2.86 2.48 -16.69
C THR A 12 -1.78 3.24 -15.91
N SER A 13 -1.51 2.85 -14.65
CA SER A 13 -0.56 3.52 -13.74
C SER A 13 0.77 3.85 -14.42
N GLN A 14 1.41 2.88 -15.06
CA GLN A 14 2.71 3.07 -15.69
C GLN A 14 2.67 4.13 -16.79
N ARG A 15 1.67 4.07 -17.67
CA ARG A 15 1.50 5.05 -18.75
C ARG A 15 1.26 6.45 -18.18
N VAL A 16 0.42 6.56 -17.17
CA VAL A 16 0.08 7.84 -16.52
C VAL A 16 1.29 8.42 -15.78
N ALA A 17 2.02 7.59 -15.04
CA ALA A 17 3.20 7.99 -14.29
C ALA A 17 4.34 8.44 -15.20
N LEU A 18 4.63 7.70 -16.28
CA LEU A 18 5.66 8.08 -17.25
C LEU A 18 5.32 9.34 -18.07
N ALA A 19 4.06 9.77 -18.07
CA ALA A 19 3.64 11.04 -18.67
C ALA A 19 3.76 12.24 -17.71
N ASP A 20 3.95 12.02 -16.40
CA ASP A 20 4.07 13.10 -15.40
C ASP A 20 5.55 13.45 -15.18
N SER A 21 5.94 14.66 -15.59
CA SER A 21 7.32 15.13 -15.45
C SER A 21 7.76 15.29 -13.99
N ARG A 22 6.84 15.56 -13.05
CA ARG A 22 7.15 15.67 -11.61
C ARG A 22 7.46 14.30 -11.02
N PHE A 23 6.72 13.29 -11.46
CA PHE A 23 7.01 11.90 -11.10
C PHE A 23 8.40 11.50 -11.59
N LEU A 24 8.68 11.72 -12.88
CA LEU A 24 9.99 11.41 -13.47
C LEU A 24 11.14 12.17 -12.79
N ALA A 25 10.90 13.40 -12.31
CA ALA A 25 11.92 14.14 -11.56
C ALA A 25 12.29 13.44 -10.24
N HIS A 26 11.29 13.02 -9.45
CA HIS A 26 11.52 12.26 -8.22
C HIS A 26 12.16 10.89 -8.47
N VAL A 27 11.76 10.21 -9.54
CA VAL A 27 12.37 8.95 -9.98
C VAL A 27 13.86 9.12 -10.25
N ARG A 28 14.22 10.11 -11.07
CA ARG A 28 15.62 10.36 -11.45
C ARG A 28 16.49 10.69 -10.24
N ASP A 29 15.95 11.48 -9.30
CA ASP A 29 16.62 11.77 -8.03
C ASP A 29 16.81 10.50 -7.19
N GLY A 30 15.75 9.70 -7.03
CA GLY A 30 15.81 8.43 -6.33
C GLY A 30 16.81 7.44 -6.93
N ASP A 31 16.83 7.31 -8.25
CA ASP A 31 17.80 6.47 -8.96
C ASP A 31 19.24 6.95 -8.75
N ALA A 32 19.49 8.26 -8.86
CA ALA A 32 20.82 8.83 -8.63
C ALA A 32 21.29 8.63 -7.19
N LEU A 33 20.40 8.76 -6.20
CA LEU A 33 20.69 8.54 -4.79
C LEU A 33 20.92 7.06 -4.48
N ARG A 34 20.13 6.17 -5.08
CA ARG A 34 20.29 4.71 -5.00
C ARG A 34 21.66 4.29 -5.53
N ASP A 35 22.06 4.80 -6.69
CA ASP A 35 23.34 4.46 -7.31
C ASP A 35 24.53 4.95 -6.46
N GLN A 36 24.31 5.96 -5.61
CA GLN A 36 25.24 6.43 -4.58
C GLN A 36 25.13 5.69 -3.24
N GLN A 37 24.27 4.68 -3.14
CA GLN A 37 23.96 3.93 -1.92
C GLN A 37 23.40 4.80 -0.78
N ARG A 38 22.82 5.96 -1.11
CA ARG A 38 22.14 6.86 -0.17
C ARG A 38 20.70 6.41 0.03
N TRP A 39 20.55 5.25 0.68
CA TRP A 39 19.28 4.52 0.78
C TRP A 39 18.13 5.33 1.41
N PRO A 40 18.34 6.04 2.54
CA PRO A 40 17.27 6.83 3.15
C PRO A 40 16.75 7.93 2.22
N GLU A 41 17.66 8.65 1.54
CA GLU A 41 17.29 9.71 0.62
C GLU A 41 16.63 9.16 -0.65
N ALA A 42 17.12 8.03 -1.18
CA ALA A 42 16.50 7.34 -2.31
C ALA A 42 15.07 6.89 -1.98
N ALA A 43 14.85 6.33 -0.79
CA ALA A 43 13.52 5.96 -0.31
C ALA A 43 12.58 7.19 -0.28
N ALA A 44 13.04 8.32 0.28
CA ALA A 44 12.25 9.54 0.34
C ALA A 44 11.88 10.11 -1.05
N ALA A 45 12.79 9.99 -2.02
CA ALA A 45 12.53 10.39 -3.40
C ALA A 45 11.48 9.46 -4.06
N TYR A 46 11.61 8.14 -3.90
CA TYR A 46 10.61 7.20 -4.42
C TYR A 46 9.24 7.35 -3.73
N GLU A 47 9.18 7.62 -2.43
CA GLU A 47 7.94 7.96 -1.74
C GLU A 47 7.30 9.23 -2.31
N SER A 48 8.11 10.22 -2.67
CA SER A 48 7.64 11.45 -3.31
C SER A 48 7.03 11.17 -4.69
N ALA A 49 7.63 10.27 -5.47
CA ALA A 49 7.07 9.78 -6.72
C ALA A 49 5.74 9.03 -6.49
N LEU A 50 5.69 8.12 -5.51
CA LEU A 50 4.51 7.33 -5.17
C LEU A 50 3.37 8.17 -4.57
N ARG A 51 3.65 9.33 -3.97
CA ARG A 51 2.58 10.29 -3.59
C ARG A 51 1.86 10.88 -4.80
N LEU A 52 2.53 10.96 -5.94
CA LEU A 52 1.91 11.42 -7.20
C LEU A 52 1.19 10.27 -7.91
N HIS A 53 1.81 9.09 -7.96
CA HIS A 53 1.29 7.91 -8.66
C HIS A 53 1.33 6.69 -7.74
N PRO A 54 0.39 6.57 -6.78
CA PRO A 54 0.43 5.53 -5.76
C PRO A 54 0.14 4.12 -6.28
N TRP A 55 -0.40 4.00 -7.49
CA TRP A 55 -0.72 2.73 -8.14
C TRP A 55 0.43 2.19 -8.99
N GLU A 56 1.54 2.94 -9.11
CA GLU A 56 2.67 2.52 -9.94
C GLU A 56 3.54 1.47 -9.22
N ARG A 57 3.27 0.21 -9.58
CA ARG A 57 3.86 -0.99 -8.95
C ARG A 57 5.39 -1.01 -8.93
N SER A 58 6.05 -0.49 -9.97
CA SER A 58 7.50 -0.60 -10.14
C SER A 58 8.27 0.13 -9.04
N TYR A 59 7.75 1.27 -8.58
CA TYR A 59 8.43 2.07 -7.56
C TYR A 59 8.11 1.62 -6.13
N TRP A 60 7.06 0.82 -5.93
CA TRP A 60 6.91 0.06 -4.70
C TRP A 60 8.00 -1.02 -4.56
N VAL A 61 8.42 -1.65 -5.66
CA VAL A 61 9.57 -2.57 -5.65
C VAL A 61 10.85 -1.81 -5.29
N GLN A 62 11.09 -0.66 -5.93
CA GLN A 62 12.25 0.17 -5.63
C GLN A 62 12.27 0.66 -4.17
N LEU A 63 11.14 1.15 -3.65
CA LEU A 63 11.02 1.55 -2.25
C LEU A 63 11.29 0.37 -1.30
N GLY A 64 10.78 -0.82 -1.63
CA GLY A 64 11.06 -2.05 -0.88
C GLY A 64 12.54 -2.38 -0.85
N HIS A 65 13.26 -2.23 -1.97
CA HIS A 65 14.71 -2.41 -1.99
C HIS A 65 15.41 -1.40 -1.08
N MET A 66 15.04 -0.12 -1.13
CA MET A 66 15.69 0.91 -0.30
C MET A 66 15.46 0.66 1.19
N ALA A 67 14.24 0.26 1.58
CA ALA A 67 13.94 -0.09 2.97
C ALA A 67 14.69 -1.37 3.41
N LYS A 68 14.78 -2.38 2.54
CA LYS A 68 15.53 -3.62 2.80
C LYS A 68 17.02 -3.34 3.05
N GLU A 69 17.66 -2.48 2.26
CA GLU A 69 19.07 -2.10 2.45
C GLU A 69 19.29 -1.29 3.75
N GLN A 70 18.24 -0.66 4.29
CA GLN A 70 18.26 0.02 5.59
C GLN A 70 17.93 -0.91 6.77
N GLU A 71 17.68 -2.19 6.51
CA GLU A 71 17.14 -3.16 7.48
C GLU A 71 15.78 -2.75 8.09
N ASP A 72 15.06 -1.82 7.45
CA ASP A 72 13.67 -1.50 7.77
C ASP A 72 12.74 -2.56 7.14
N PHE A 73 12.79 -3.76 7.70
CA PHE A 73 12.06 -4.92 7.20
C PHE A 73 10.53 -4.73 7.18
N PRO A 74 9.89 -4.09 8.20
CA PRO A 74 8.45 -3.82 8.15
C PRO A 74 8.07 -2.96 6.94
N LYS A 75 8.80 -1.87 6.69
CA LYS A 75 8.53 -0.98 5.56
C LYS A 75 8.81 -1.64 4.21
N ALA A 76 9.88 -2.43 4.14
CA ALA A 76 10.17 -3.24 2.94
C ALA A 76 9.05 -4.23 2.64
N GLU A 77 8.50 -4.90 3.66
CA GLU A 77 7.39 -5.83 3.51
C GLU A 77 6.11 -5.13 3.02
N ILE A 78 5.77 -3.96 3.58
CA ILE A 78 4.64 -3.15 3.10
C ILE A 78 4.79 -2.84 1.61
N ALA A 79 5.97 -2.39 1.20
CA ALA A 79 6.25 -2.00 -0.17
C ALA A 79 6.17 -3.21 -1.14
N TYR A 80 6.76 -4.34 -0.78
CA TYR A 80 6.71 -5.55 -1.59
C TYR A 80 5.31 -6.17 -1.66
N ARG A 81 4.57 -6.25 -0.55
CA ARG A 81 3.16 -6.71 -0.56
C ARG A 81 2.30 -5.82 -1.45
N THR A 82 2.51 -4.51 -1.37
CA THR A 82 1.85 -3.53 -2.23
C THR A 82 2.19 -3.77 -3.70
N ALA A 83 3.47 -3.94 -4.04
CA ALA A 83 3.88 -4.24 -5.41
C ALA A 83 3.21 -5.53 -5.95
N CYS A 84 3.16 -6.61 -5.17
CA CYS A 84 2.46 -7.84 -5.53
C CYS A 84 0.96 -7.62 -5.75
N ALA A 85 0.29 -6.89 -4.84
CA ALA A 85 -1.13 -6.57 -4.92
C ALA A 85 -1.48 -5.64 -6.10
N LEU A 86 -0.50 -4.93 -6.65
CA LEU A 86 -0.63 -4.07 -7.84
C LEU A 86 -0.14 -4.74 -9.14
N GLY A 87 0.34 -5.99 -9.07
CA GLY A 87 0.69 -6.80 -10.24
C GLY A 87 2.14 -6.69 -10.69
N ALA A 88 3.08 -6.37 -9.79
CA ALA A 88 4.50 -6.47 -10.10
C ALA A 88 4.87 -7.94 -10.44
N PRO A 89 5.79 -8.18 -11.38
CA PRO A 89 6.21 -9.54 -11.73
C PRO A 89 6.72 -10.28 -10.50
N GLY A 90 6.18 -11.48 -10.25
CA GLY A 90 6.48 -12.21 -9.02
C GLY A 90 7.97 -12.53 -8.84
N HIS A 91 8.70 -12.76 -9.94
CA HIS A 91 10.14 -13.06 -9.88
C HIS A 91 10.99 -11.87 -9.40
N ASP A 92 10.51 -10.64 -9.54
CA ASP A 92 11.23 -9.45 -9.06
C ASP A 92 11.06 -9.25 -7.54
N VAL A 93 9.93 -9.70 -6.98
CA VAL A 93 9.46 -9.27 -5.66
C VAL A 93 9.45 -10.39 -4.63
N VAL A 94 9.05 -11.61 -4.99
CA VAL A 94 8.67 -12.65 -4.03
C VAL A 94 9.84 -13.12 -3.17
N GLU A 95 11.03 -13.28 -3.74
CA GLU A 95 12.21 -13.69 -2.98
C GLU A 95 12.62 -12.62 -1.96
N HIS A 96 12.57 -11.35 -2.35
CA HIS A 96 12.82 -10.22 -1.46
C HIS A 96 11.79 -10.13 -0.35
N LEU A 97 10.50 -10.32 -0.67
CA LEU A 97 9.42 -10.35 0.31
C LEU A 97 9.60 -11.48 1.33
N ARG A 98 9.90 -12.70 0.88
CA ARG A 98 10.18 -13.85 1.74
C ARG A 98 11.36 -13.58 2.67
N PHE A 99 12.43 -12.98 2.15
CA PHE A 99 13.59 -12.61 2.94
C PHE A 99 13.21 -11.65 4.07
N VAL A 100 12.51 -10.54 3.76
CA VAL A 100 12.15 -9.55 4.79
C VAL A 100 11.11 -10.08 5.78
N MET A 101 10.21 -10.98 5.36
CA MET A 101 9.30 -11.69 6.25
C MET A 101 10.07 -12.58 7.23
N GLN A 102 11.03 -13.37 6.75
CA GLN A 102 11.85 -14.24 7.59
C GLN A 102 12.65 -13.46 8.64
N ARG A 103 13.18 -12.28 8.28
CA ARG A 103 13.90 -11.39 9.21
C ARG A 103 13.02 -10.88 10.35
N GLN A 104 11.70 -10.91 10.18
CA GLN A 104 10.71 -10.52 11.19
C GLN A 104 10.07 -11.74 11.90
N GLY A 105 10.51 -12.96 11.61
CA GLY A 105 9.87 -14.18 12.11
C GLY A 105 8.47 -14.42 11.52
N ALA A 106 8.17 -13.80 10.38
CA ALA A 106 6.95 -14.03 9.60
C ALA A 106 7.19 -15.08 8.53
N ASP A 107 6.15 -15.86 8.22
CA ASP A 107 6.18 -16.91 7.21
C ASP A 107 4.91 -16.89 6.34
N GLU A 108 4.98 -17.51 5.16
CA GLU A 108 3.88 -17.53 4.19
C GLU A 108 2.71 -18.43 4.61
N HIS A 109 2.93 -19.39 5.52
CA HIS A 109 1.84 -20.22 6.01
C HIS A 109 0.89 -19.40 6.89
N ARG A 110 1.42 -18.50 7.74
CA ARG A 110 0.61 -17.57 8.52
C ARG A 110 0.14 -16.37 7.71
N TRP A 111 1.03 -15.74 6.94
CA TRP A 111 0.75 -14.51 6.20
C TRP A 111 1.09 -14.65 4.72
N PRO A 112 0.21 -15.32 3.96
CA PRO A 112 0.49 -15.65 2.56
C PRO A 112 0.75 -14.39 1.74
N VAL A 113 1.63 -14.54 0.75
CA VAL A 113 1.82 -13.54 -0.29
C VAL A 113 0.63 -13.62 -1.24
N ARG A 114 -0.04 -12.49 -1.44
CA ARG A 114 -1.22 -12.37 -2.27
C ARG A 114 -0.89 -11.50 -3.47
N PHE A 115 -1.31 -11.94 -4.65
CA PHE A 115 -1.01 -11.26 -5.91
C PHE A 115 -2.25 -10.58 -6.45
N TYR A 116 -2.02 -9.50 -7.21
CA TYR A 116 -3.04 -8.89 -8.04
C TYR A 116 -3.77 -9.96 -8.85
N ARG A 117 -5.09 -9.95 -8.74
CA ARG A 117 -5.98 -10.74 -9.57
C ARG A 117 -6.62 -9.74 -10.51
N ASN A 118 -6.62 -10.02 -11.81
CA ASN A 118 -7.38 -9.22 -12.75
C ASN A 118 -8.88 -9.52 -12.60
N SER A 119 -9.42 -9.14 -11.45
CA SER A 119 -10.83 -9.23 -11.06
C SER A 119 -11.36 -7.82 -10.87
N ASP A 120 -12.66 -7.62 -11.11
CA ASP A 120 -13.33 -6.42 -10.64
C ASP A 120 -14.00 -6.76 -9.33
N GLY A 121 -13.58 -6.08 -8.27
CA GLY A 121 -14.46 -5.85 -7.15
C GLY A 121 -13.90 -6.24 -5.79
N PRO A 122 -14.79 -6.53 -4.83
CA PRO A 122 -14.44 -6.48 -3.42
C PRO A 122 -13.47 -7.58 -2.94
N GLY A 123 -13.27 -8.61 -3.76
CA GLY A 123 -12.32 -9.69 -3.53
C GLY A 123 -10.86 -9.36 -3.89
N ASP A 124 -10.60 -8.15 -4.38
CA ASP A 124 -9.24 -7.70 -4.72
C ASP A 124 -8.34 -7.65 -3.49
N VAL A 125 -7.05 -7.95 -3.70
CA VAL A 125 -6.04 -7.90 -2.65
C VAL A 125 -5.75 -6.44 -2.30
N PRO A 126 -5.81 -6.05 -1.00
CA PRO A 126 -5.46 -4.71 -0.58
C PRO A 126 -3.99 -4.38 -0.81
N ALA A 127 -3.75 -3.13 -1.19
CA ALA A 127 -2.44 -2.53 -1.34
C ALA A 127 -2.32 -1.28 -0.42
N TYR A 128 -1.12 -0.73 -0.23
CA TYR A 128 -0.93 0.50 0.54
C TYR A 128 -1.92 1.62 0.19
N PRO A 129 -2.20 1.95 -1.09
CA PRO A 129 -3.13 3.02 -1.44
C PRO A 129 -4.55 2.77 -0.91
N ASP A 130 -4.99 1.51 -0.89
CA ASP A 130 -6.32 1.13 -0.40
C ASP A 130 -6.41 1.35 1.12
N VAL A 131 -5.43 0.85 1.87
CA VAL A 131 -5.37 1.02 3.34
C VAL A 131 -5.26 2.49 3.72
N ALA A 132 -4.42 3.26 3.02
CA ALA A 132 -4.29 4.69 3.27
C ALA A 132 -5.58 5.46 2.98
N LEU A 133 -6.31 5.10 1.91
CA LEU A 133 -7.60 5.67 1.58
C LEU A 133 -8.63 5.37 2.68
N PHE A 134 -8.77 4.10 3.06
CA PHE A 134 -9.74 3.72 4.09
C PHE A 134 -9.35 4.23 5.48
N GLY A 135 -8.06 4.36 5.80
CA GLY A 135 -7.63 5.00 7.05
C GLY A 135 -8.14 6.44 7.13
N ARG A 136 -8.04 7.18 6.02
CA ARG A 136 -8.57 8.55 5.93
C ARG A 136 -10.09 8.60 6.02
N LEU A 137 -10.80 7.67 5.36
CA LEU A 137 -12.26 7.65 5.30
C LEU A 137 -12.93 7.12 6.55
N LEU A 138 -12.46 5.97 7.07
CA LEU A 138 -13.12 5.22 8.14
C LEU A 138 -12.59 5.60 9.53
N TRP A 139 -11.30 5.93 9.64
CA TRP A 139 -10.67 6.27 10.92
C TRP A 139 -10.28 7.74 11.05
N ASN A 140 -10.53 8.56 10.03
CA ASN A 140 -10.17 9.98 9.99
C ASN A 140 -8.69 10.24 10.35
N VAL A 141 -7.79 9.36 9.91
CA VAL A 141 -6.34 9.52 10.15
C VAL A 141 -5.63 10.15 8.96
N GLY A 142 -4.68 11.05 9.23
CA GLY A 142 -3.83 11.69 8.21
C GLY A 142 -2.71 10.80 7.68
N GLY A 143 -2.41 9.71 8.39
CA GLY A 143 -1.38 8.74 8.06
C GLY A 143 -1.50 7.49 8.94
N MET A 144 -0.95 6.38 8.47
CA MET A 144 -0.95 5.08 9.15
C MET A 144 0.45 4.77 9.64
N SER A 145 0.57 4.19 10.84
CA SER A 145 1.84 3.64 11.28
C SER A 145 2.22 2.43 10.41
N ASP A 146 3.51 2.18 10.22
CA ASP A 146 3.96 1.00 9.47
C ASP A 146 3.47 -0.31 10.12
N ALA A 147 3.36 -0.33 11.46
CA ALA A 147 2.82 -1.48 12.19
C ALA A 147 1.34 -1.74 11.84
N ASP A 148 0.49 -0.71 11.85
CA ASP A 148 -0.93 -0.85 11.49
C ASP A 148 -1.11 -1.19 10.01
N MET A 149 -0.36 -0.52 9.13
CA MET A 149 -0.37 -0.77 7.69
C MET A 149 0.00 -2.22 7.41
N LEU A 150 1.10 -2.70 7.99
CA LEU A 150 1.57 -4.06 7.80
C LEU A 150 0.58 -5.09 8.36
N LEU A 151 0.01 -4.84 9.53
CA LEU A 151 -1.01 -5.71 10.13
C LEU A 151 -2.21 -5.87 9.20
N LEU A 152 -2.74 -4.78 8.67
CA LEU A 152 -3.89 -4.81 7.76
C LEU A 152 -3.55 -5.53 6.44
N LEU A 153 -2.38 -5.27 5.83
CA LEU A 153 -1.96 -5.94 4.59
C LEU A 153 -1.70 -7.44 4.78
N ARG A 154 -1.30 -7.85 6.00
CA ARG A 154 -1.10 -9.26 6.37
C ARG A 154 -2.44 -9.98 6.57
N ASP A 155 -3.32 -9.40 7.38
CA ASP A 155 -4.49 -10.09 7.90
C ASP A 155 -5.73 -9.94 7.00
N CYS A 156 -5.81 -8.89 6.17
CA CYS A 156 -6.94 -8.67 5.28
C CYS A 156 -6.67 -9.25 3.88
N PRO A 157 -7.31 -10.36 3.49
CA PRO A 157 -7.07 -10.98 2.19
C PRO A 157 -7.73 -10.23 1.04
N THR A 158 -8.77 -9.45 1.32
CA THR A 158 -9.61 -8.77 0.34
C THR A 158 -9.95 -7.34 0.79
N LEU A 159 -10.32 -6.46 -0.14
CA LEU A 159 -10.80 -5.11 0.16
C LEU A 159 -12.04 -5.11 1.06
N ASP A 160 -12.97 -6.06 0.85
CA ASP A 160 -14.12 -6.23 1.75
C ASP A 160 -13.67 -6.61 3.17
N GLY A 161 -12.75 -7.57 3.28
CA GLY A 161 -12.21 -7.97 4.57
C GLY A 161 -11.51 -6.81 5.28
N LEU A 162 -10.82 -5.95 4.52
CA LEU A 162 -10.21 -4.73 5.02
C LEU A 162 -11.26 -3.76 5.57
N VAL A 163 -12.28 -3.42 4.79
CA VAL A 163 -13.34 -2.50 5.23
C VAL A 163 -14.07 -3.04 6.46
N VAL A 164 -14.45 -4.32 6.46
CA VAL A 164 -15.11 -4.97 7.61
C VAL A 164 -14.22 -4.90 8.86
N THR A 165 -12.94 -5.23 8.73
CA THR A 165 -11.97 -5.17 9.84
C THR A 165 -11.83 -3.75 10.37
N MET A 166 -11.78 -2.75 9.47
CA MET A 166 -11.64 -1.35 9.86
C MET A 166 -12.89 -0.79 10.53
N CYS A 167 -14.09 -1.16 10.06
CA CYS A 167 -15.35 -0.76 10.69
C CYS A 167 -15.54 -1.39 12.07
N ALA A 168 -15.05 -2.62 12.29
CA ALA A 168 -15.12 -3.30 13.57
C ALA A 168 -14.08 -2.78 14.60
N ASP A 169 -13.07 -2.03 14.16
CA ASP A 169 -12.09 -1.43 15.05
C ASP A 169 -12.69 -0.23 15.81
N SER A 170 -12.39 -0.13 17.11
CA SER A 170 -12.79 1.00 17.96
C SER A 170 -12.43 2.39 17.42
N ARG A 171 -11.42 2.50 16.53
CA ARG A 171 -11.07 3.74 15.81
C ARG A 171 -12.22 4.24 14.93
N PHE A 172 -13.00 3.34 14.33
CA PHE A 172 -14.14 3.73 13.49
C PHE A 172 -15.20 4.46 14.30
N GLU A 173 -15.64 3.88 15.42
CA GLU A 173 -16.61 4.52 16.31
C GLU A 173 -16.09 5.88 16.79
N ARG A 174 -14.83 5.95 17.25
CA ARG A 174 -14.22 7.22 17.69
C ARG A 174 -14.19 8.28 16.59
N ALA A 175 -13.90 7.89 15.35
CA ALA A 175 -13.83 8.81 14.22
C ALA A 175 -15.21 9.30 13.76
N ASN A 176 -16.26 8.52 13.97
CA ASN A 176 -17.59 8.75 13.40
C ASN A 176 -18.69 8.99 14.45
N ARG A 177 -18.37 9.03 15.75
CA ARG A 177 -19.32 9.16 16.86
C ARG A 177 -20.40 10.23 16.63
N PRO A 178 -20.09 11.48 16.22
CA PRO A 178 -21.12 12.50 16.01
C PRO A 178 -22.18 12.11 14.97
N TRP A 179 -21.82 11.29 13.98
CA TRP A 179 -22.76 10.83 12.95
C TRP A 179 -23.56 9.61 13.39
N LEU A 180 -22.97 8.73 14.21
CA LEU A 180 -23.63 7.54 14.73
C LEU A 180 -24.73 7.91 15.73
N GLU A 181 -24.45 8.87 16.62
CA GLU A 181 -25.42 9.39 17.61
C GLU A 181 -26.67 9.99 16.95
N LEU A 182 -26.54 10.63 15.77
CA LEU A 182 -27.68 11.17 15.03
C LEU A 182 -28.68 10.10 14.56
N ILE A 183 -28.22 8.86 14.33
CA ILE A 183 -29.09 7.76 13.91
C ILE A 183 -29.76 7.13 15.14
N GLU A 184 -29.04 7.06 16.27
CA GLU A 184 -29.58 6.53 17.53
C GLU A 184 -30.70 7.41 18.11
N GLU A 185 -30.68 8.73 17.88
CA GLU A 185 -31.76 9.66 18.29
C GLU A 185 -33.05 9.54 17.45
N HIS A 186 -33.00 8.86 16.29
CA HIS A 186 -34.13 8.72 15.35
C HIS A 186 -34.76 7.32 15.29
N GLU A 187 -34.34 6.39 16.15
CA GLU A 187 -34.95 5.04 16.29
C GLU A 187 -35.81 4.88 17.57
N LEU A 188 -36.60 5.90 17.95
CA LEU A 188 -37.64 5.82 18.99
C LEU A 188 -39.03 6.22 18.48
#